data_AF-A0A3Q2QHV8-F1
#
_entry.id   AF-A0A3Q2QHV8-F1
#
_cell.length_a   1.000
_cell.length_b   1.000
_cell.length_c   1.000
_cell.angle_alpha   90.00
_cell.angle_beta   90.00
_cell.angle_gamma   90.00
#
_symmetry.space_group_name_H-M   'P 1'
#
loop_
_entity.id
_entity.type
_entity.pdbx_description
1 polymer ?
#
loop_
_entity_poly.entity_id
_entity_poly.type
_entity_poly.pdbx_seq_one_letter_code
_entity_poly.pdbx_strand_id
1 'polypeptide(L)'
;MENLEVSLSSLSIISRHVDKSHTQIGHQQDRQSILECLAQLLLEKDYTLLIARHVRPLVLDLLERSAERVQAGGSINHDLHERLCVALSRLLGISPDAHAFATRYFSSAPPVFQRLFFTSEQASAVQYGPRRMKLRDLMAATLRFLQSDCAKFRMLWDWSPCVSQLLTSDVMVRGSTAQCLALVCHMTDNQKAIFLRKVLSNDEILSFEESQQMEAEKALVLTNHKSVMWHQEAAHRFTMGQVVSEDLSKSVVAVCGVVLPRTVPRQAEPTSLVLVESTCQNLRRLALAVASHKSVLLEGPIGCGKTVLVEFMAALTGHTKAADILKVQLGDQTDSKVGETMVLGNYKVLGKSVICPWQNHK
;
A
#
# COMPACT_ATOMS: atom_id res chain seq x y z
N MET A 1 -3.77 -21.57 15.14
CA MET A 1 -4.65 -20.60 14.46
C MET A 1 -4.41 -19.25 15.14
N GLU A 2 -3.95 -18.24 14.39
CA GLU A 2 -3.70 -16.91 14.94
C GLU A 2 -5.00 -16.09 14.88
N ASN A 3 -5.36 -15.47 16.00
CA ASN A 3 -6.53 -14.61 16.11
C ASN A 3 -6.05 -13.14 16.15
N LEU A 4 -6.46 -12.33 15.18
CA LEU A 4 -6.33 -10.88 15.27
C LEU A 4 -7.55 -10.32 15.99
N GLU A 5 -7.34 -9.89 17.23
CA GLU A 5 -8.28 -9.01 17.93
C GLU A 5 -8.09 -7.58 17.43
N VAL A 6 -8.95 -7.16 16.51
CA VAL A 6 -9.14 -5.74 16.26
C VAL A 6 -10.09 -5.23 17.35
N SER A 7 -9.80 -4.12 18.03
CA SER A 7 -10.72 -3.61 19.06
C SER A 7 -12.01 -3.09 18.40
N LEU A 8 -13.10 -3.86 18.55
CA LEU A 8 -14.35 -3.69 17.76
C LEU A 8 -15.41 -2.80 18.41
N SER A 9 -15.05 -1.93 19.35
CA SER A 9 -16.02 -0.92 19.78
C SER A 9 -16.50 -0.07 18.59
N SER A 10 -15.67 0.10 17.57
CA SER A 10 -16.02 0.83 16.34
C SER A 10 -16.72 -0.03 15.27
N LEU A 11 -16.31 -1.30 15.11
CA LEU A 11 -16.89 -2.20 14.10
C LEU A 11 -18.29 -2.70 14.48
N SER A 12 -18.58 -2.87 15.77
CA SER A 12 -19.94 -3.15 16.24
C SER A 12 -20.91 -1.98 15.97
N ILE A 13 -20.41 -0.74 16.01
CA ILE A 13 -21.20 0.45 15.67
C ILE A 13 -21.45 0.53 14.15
N ILE A 14 -20.43 0.23 13.34
CA ILE A 14 -20.54 0.20 11.87
C ILE A 14 -21.47 -0.94 11.43
N SER A 15 -21.32 -2.14 12.01
CA SER A 15 -22.18 -3.30 11.75
C SER A 15 -23.65 -3.02 12.13
N ARG A 16 -23.92 -2.34 13.25
CA ARG A 16 -25.28 -1.90 13.61
C ARG A 16 -25.89 -0.88 12.64
N HIS A 17 -25.06 -0.13 11.90
CA HIS A 17 -25.54 0.80 10.88
C HIS A 17 -25.74 0.13 9.52
N VAL A 18 -24.98 -0.92 9.22
CA VAL A 18 -25.04 -1.67 7.95
C VAL A 18 -26.16 -2.70 7.99
N ASP A 19 -26.40 -3.36 9.13
CA ASP A 19 -27.46 -4.36 9.28
C ASP A 19 -28.55 -3.89 10.24
N LYS A 20 -29.74 -3.63 9.70
CA LYS A 20 -30.99 -3.54 10.49
C LYS A 20 -31.48 -4.91 11.00
N SER A 21 -30.77 -5.99 10.72
CA SER A 21 -31.12 -7.34 11.15
C SER A 21 -30.17 -7.85 12.23
N HIS A 22 -30.69 -7.92 13.45
CA HIS A 22 -30.10 -8.69 14.55
C HIS A 22 -29.97 -10.16 14.15
N THR A 23 -28.79 -10.60 13.74
CA THR A 23 -28.43 -12.03 13.78
C THR A 23 -26.96 -12.20 14.13
N GLN A 24 -26.67 -13.24 14.89
CA GLN A 24 -25.38 -13.53 15.51
C GLN A 24 -24.26 -13.66 14.47
N ILE A 25 -23.35 -12.67 14.42
CA ILE A 25 -22.17 -12.63 13.54
C ILE A 25 -21.11 -13.61 14.08
N GLY A 26 -21.31 -14.90 13.81
CA GLY A 26 -20.44 -15.98 14.28
C GLY A 26 -19.84 -16.82 13.15
N HIS A 27 -20.39 -16.76 11.93
CA HIS A 27 -19.97 -17.61 10.82
C HIS A 27 -18.89 -16.94 9.96
N GLN A 28 -17.98 -17.75 9.39
CA GLN A 28 -16.90 -17.28 8.51
C GLN A 28 -17.41 -16.44 7.33
N GLN A 29 -18.59 -16.79 6.81
CA GLN A 29 -19.28 -16.04 5.75
C GLN A 29 -19.62 -14.61 6.18
N ASP A 30 -20.06 -14.41 7.43
CA ASP A 30 -20.43 -13.10 7.96
C ASP A 30 -19.18 -12.22 8.19
N ARG A 31 -18.06 -12.82 8.58
CA ARG A 31 -16.80 -12.08 8.73
C ARG A 31 -16.27 -11.62 7.37
N GLN A 32 -16.36 -12.47 6.34
CA GLN A 32 -15.97 -12.09 4.99
C GLN A 32 -16.88 -11.01 4.41
N SER A 33 -18.20 -11.07 4.63
CA SER A 33 -19.14 -10.05 4.15
C SER A 33 -18.90 -8.69 4.81
N ILE A 34 -18.57 -8.66 6.11
CA ILE A 34 -18.18 -7.43 6.81
C ILE A 34 -16.89 -6.84 6.22
N LEU A 35 -15.87 -7.66 5.97
CA LEU A 35 -14.62 -7.20 5.37
C LEU A 35 -14.83 -6.69 3.94
N GLU A 36 -15.71 -7.32 3.17
CA GLU A 36 -16.12 -6.81 1.85
C GLU A 36 -16.87 -5.49 1.94
N CYS A 37 -17.77 -5.34 2.92
CA CYS A 37 -18.48 -4.08 3.16
C CYS A 37 -17.51 -2.96 3.54
N LEU A 38 -16.56 -3.24 4.44
CA LEU A 38 -15.52 -2.29 4.84
C LEU A 38 -14.63 -1.91 3.65
N ALA A 39 -14.28 -2.86 2.78
CA ALA A 39 -13.52 -2.58 1.57
C ALA A 39 -14.31 -1.64 0.63
N GLN A 40 -15.62 -1.83 0.48
CA GLN A 40 -16.47 -0.92 -0.30
C GLN A 40 -16.56 0.47 0.32
N LEU A 41 -16.72 0.56 1.64
CA LEU A 41 -16.78 1.83 2.36
C LEU A 41 -15.43 2.56 2.35
N LEU A 42 -14.30 1.83 2.33
CA LEU A 42 -12.96 2.42 2.24
C LEU A 42 -12.78 3.24 0.95
N LEU A 43 -13.42 2.80 -0.16
CA LEU A 43 -13.40 3.47 -1.46
C LEU A 43 -14.23 4.77 -1.48
N GLU A 44 -15.02 5.04 -0.44
CA GLU A 44 -15.80 6.26 -0.32
C GLU A 44 -14.97 7.38 0.30
N LYS A 45 -14.91 8.51 -0.40
CA LYS A 45 -14.11 9.68 -0.05
C LYS A 45 -14.26 10.08 1.43
N ASP A 46 -15.48 10.16 1.94
CA ASP A 46 -15.72 10.70 3.29
C ASP A 46 -15.37 9.69 4.40
N TYR A 47 -15.37 8.39 4.09
CA TYR A 47 -15.13 7.33 5.06
C TYR A 47 -13.70 6.77 5.04
N THR A 48 -12.93 7.00 3.96
CA THR A 48 -11.56 6.44 3.82
C THR A 48 -10.69 6.69 5.06
N LEU A 49 -10.61 7.93 5.54
CA LEU A 49 -9.74 8.30 6.66
C LEU A 49 -10.26 7.75 8.00
N LEU A 50 -11.58 7.70 8.17
CA LEU A 50 -12.22 7.15 9.38
C LEU A 50 -11.97 5.65 9.49
N ILE A 51 -12.16 4.91 8.40
CA ILE A 51 -11.92 3.46 8.35
C ILE A 51 -10.44 3.18 8.57
N ALA A 52 -9.55 3.93 7.93
CA ALA A 52 -8.11 3.80 8.12
C ALA A 52 -7.69 4.00 9.58
N ARG A 53 -8.34 4.92 10.29
CA ARG A 53 -8.10 5.15 11.71
C ARG A 53 -8.54 3.99 12.58
N HIS A 54 -9.75 3.47 12.36
CA HIS A 54 -10.35 2.45 13.23
C HIS A 54 -9.89 1.03 12.90
N VAL A 55 -9.49 0.76 11.66
CA VAL A 55 -9.18 -0.58 11.16
C VAL A 55 -7.77 -0.63 10.55
N ARG A 56 -6.83 0.19 11.07
CA ARG A 56 -5.46 0.32 10.55
C ARG A 56 -4.75 -1.02 10.27
N PRO A 57 -4.80 -2.04 11.15
CA PRO A 57 -4.14 -3.32 10.91
C PRO A 57 -4.67 -4.06 9.67
N LEU A 58 -5.92 -3.82 9.27
CA LEU A 58 -6.53 -4.49 8.12
C LEU A 58 -6.53 -3.62 6.86
N VAL A 59 -6.01 -2.38 6.89
CA VAL A 59 -6.03 -1.49 5.73
C VAL A 59 -5.38 -2.15 4.52
N LEU A 60 -4.26 -2.85 4.70
CA LEU A 60 -3.60 -3.59 3.62
C LEU A 60 -4.52 -4.68 3.03
N ASP A 61 -5.23 -5.44 3.87
CA ASP A 61 -6.18 -6.46 3.41
C ASP A 61 -7.36 -5.85 2.63
N LEU A 62 -7.91 -4.73 3.13
CA LEU A 62 -9.01 -4.04 2.45
C LEU A 62 -8.58 -3.46 1.09
N LEU A 63 -7.33 -2.99 0.98
CA LEU A 63 -6.74 -2.54 -0.27
C LEU A 63 -6.57 -3.69 -1.27
N GLU A 64 -6.07 -4.85 -0.83
CA GLU A 64 -5.94 -6.05 -1.67
C GLU A 64 -7.29 -6.53 -2.21
N ARG A 65 -8.30 -6.66 -1.34
CA ARG A 65 -9.67 -7.01 -1.77
C ARG A 65 -10.22 -6.01 -2.79
N SER A 66 -9.94 -4.73 -2.58
CA SER A 66 -10.38 -3.68 -3.51
C SER A 66 -9.67 -3.79 -4.87
N ALA A 67 -8.38 -4.11 -4.89
CA ALA A 67 -7.65 -4.35 -6.14
C ALA A 67 -8.14 -5.59 -6.88
N GLU A 68 -8.40 -6.69 -6.18
CA GLU A 68 -8.99 -7.91 -6.78
C GLU A 68 -10.35 -7.58 -7.42
N ARG A 69 -11.19 -6.77 -6.76
CA ARG A 69 -12.48 -6.32 -7.30
C ARG A 69 -12.35 -5.42 -8.52
N VAL A 70 -11.32 -4.58 -8.59
CA VAL A 70 -11.06 -3.74 -9.78
C VAL A 70 -10.74 -4.61 -11.00
N GLN A 71 -10.09 -5.76 -10.78
CA GLN A 71 -9.69 -6.70 -11.83
C GLN A 71 -10.71 -7.84 -12.04
N ALA A 72 -11.78 -7.90 -11.24
CA ALA A 72 -12.79 -8.94 -11.31
C ALA A 72 -13.54 -8.87 -12.65
N GLY A 73 -13.34 -9.87 -13.50
CA GLY A 73 -13.95 -9.94 -14.84
C GLY A 73 -12.98 -9.76 -16.01
N GLY A 74 -11.66 -9.82 -15.77
CA GLY A 74 -10.63 -9.81 -16.83
C GLY A 74 -10.41 -8.47 -17.53
N SER A 75 -11.19 -7.44 -17.16
CA SER A 75 -11.01 -6.05 -17.58
C SER A 75 -11.04 -5.14 -16.35
N ILE A 76 -10.39 -3.98 -16.46
CA ILE A 76 -10.27 -3.04 -15.34
C ILE A 76 -11.57 -2.25 -15.23
N ASN A 77 -12.24 -2.35 -14.07
CA ASN A 77 -13.36 -1.48 -13.76
C ASN A 77 -12.84 -0.06 -13.43
N HIS A 78 -12.97 0.85 -14.39
CA HIS A 78 -12.45 2.21 -14.30
C HIS A 78 -13.07 3.04 -13.16
N ASP A 79 -14.36 2.86 -12.84
CA ASP A 79 -14.99 3.58 -11.73
C ASP A 79 -14.41 3.13 -10.37
N LEU A 80 -14.27 1.82 -10.17
CA LEU A 80 -13.64 1.28 -8.96
C LEU A 80 -12.15 1.64 -8.87
N HIS A 81 -11.45 1.63 -10.00
CA HIS A 81 -10.04 2.03 -10.09
C HIS A 81 -9.84 3.49 -9.67
N GLU A 82 -10.65 4.41 -10.21
CA GLU A 82 -10.61 5.83 -9.85
C GLU A 82 -10.82 6.02 -8.34
N ARG A 83 -11.81 5.32 -7.76
CA ARG A 83 -12.09 5.39 -6.32
C ARG A 83 -10.97 4.81 -5.46
N LEU A 84 -10.40 3.68 -5.87
CA LEU A 84 -9.27 3.05 -5.18
C LEU A 84 -8.05 3.97 -5.19
N CYS A 85 -7.75 4.61 -6.32
CA CYS A 85 -6.63 5.54 -6.43
C CYS A 85 -6.79 6.75 -5.51
N VAL A 86 -8.00 7.35 -5.44
CA VAL A 86 -8.27 8.48 -4.54
C VAL A 86 -8.15 8.04 -3.08
N ALA A 87 -8.74 6.90 -2.71
CA ALA A 87 -8.65 6.36 -1.36
C ALA A 87 -7.18 6.07 -0.99
N LEU A 88 -6.45 5.39 -1.85
CA LEU A 88 -5.04 5.06 -1.66
C LEU A 88 -4.16 6.29 -1.50
N SER A 89 -4.36 7.35 -2.30
CA SER A 89 -3.61 8.61 -2.20
C SER A 89 -3.72 9.27 -0.82
N ARG A 90 -4.85 9.09 -0.14
CA ARG A 90 -5.11 9.60 1.21
C ARG A 90 -4.48 8.74 2.29
N LEU A 91 -4.32 7.44 2.02
CA LEU A 91 -3.72 6.48 2.94
C LEU A 91 -2.19 6.57 2.95
N LEU A 92 -1.55 7.15 1.93
CA LEU A 92 -0.09 7.34 1.89
C LEU A 92 0.43 8.04 3.16
N GLY A 93 -0.23 9.10 3.61
CA GLY A 93 0.17 9.81 4.83
C GLY A 93 -0.10 9.07 6.15
N ILE A 94 -0.84 7.95 6.12
CA ILE A 94 -1.32 7.23 7.32
C ILE A 94 -0.61 5.90 7.48
N SER A 95 -0.44 5.13 6.41
CA SER A 95 0.12 3.78 6.47
C SER A 95 1.34 3.64 5.56
N PRO A 96 2.51 3.17 6.08
CA PRO A 96 3.66 2.87 5.25
C PRO A 96 3.34 1.77 4.21
N ASP A 97 2.52 0.78 4.58
CA ASP A 97 2.10 -0.33 3.71
C ASP A 97 1.39 0.16 2.44
N ALA A 98 0.71 1.32 2.52
CA ALA A 98 0.03 1.92 1.36
C ALA A 98 1.01 2.29 0.24
N HIS A 99 2.25 2.69 0.57
CA HIS A 99 3.26 3.03 -0.44
C HIS A 99 3.73 1.80 -1.21
N ALA A 100 4.04 0.72 -0.47
CA ALA A 100 4.47 -0.54 -1.06
C ALA A 100 3.34 -1.15 -1.92
N PHE A 101 2.10 -1.11 -1.43
CA PHE A 101 0.92 -1.51 -2.19
C PHE A 101 0.75 -0.68 -3.47
N ALA A 102 0.79 0.66 -3.38
CA ALA A 102 0.61 1.55 -4.53
C ALA A 102 1.63 1.26 -5.64
N THR A 103 2.89 1.13 -5.25
CA THR A 103 3.98 0.75 -6.15
C THR A 103 3.68 -0.53 -6.92
N ARG A 104 3.26 -1.59 -6.21
CA ARG A 104 2.93 -2.87 -6.82
C ARG A 104 1.71 -2.75 -7.74
N TYR A 105 0.68 -2.07 -7.29
CA TYR A 105 -0.57 -1.90 -8.03
C TYR A 105 -0.35 -1.20 -9.37
N PHE A 106 0.30 -0.03 -9.38
CA PHE A 106 0.57 0.75 -10.61
C PHE A 106 1.63 0.14 -11.52
N SER A 107 2.30 -0.94 -11.11
CA SER A 107 3.18 -1.70 -12.02
C SER A 107 2.38 -2.50 -13.06
N SER A 108 1.09 -2.74 -12.81
CA SER A 108 0.18 -3.46 -13.71
C SER A 108 -1.11 -2.69 -14.04
N ALA A 109 -1.50 -1.74 -13.19
CA ALA A 109 -2.68 -0.91 -13.35
C ALA A 109 -2.38 0.40 -14.12
N PRO A 110 -3.39 0.97 -14.81
CA PRO A 110 -3.25 2.25 -15.50
C PRO A 110 -3.09 3.44 -14.53
N PRO A 111 -2.68 4.62 -15.03
CA PRO A 111 -2.63 5.85 -14.24
C PRO A 111 -4.00 6.27 -13.72
N VAL A 112 -3.99 7.02 -12.60
CA VAL A 112 -5.20 7.52 -11.91
C VAL A 112 -6.16 8.27 -12.85
N PHE A 113 -5.62 8.97 -13.84
CA PHE A 113 -6.35 9.78 -14.81
C PHE A 113 -6.50 9.07 -16.17
N GLN A 114 -6.54 7.73 -16.20
CA GLN A 114 -6.73 6.94 -17.42
C GLN A 114 -7.88 7.44 -18.30
N ARG A 115 -8.93 7.99 -17.68
CA ARG A 115 -10.07 8.60 -18.37
C ARG A 115 -9.68 9.70 -19.36
N LEU A 116 -8.61 10.45 -19.09
CA LEU A 116 -8.15 11.51 -19.99
C LEU A 116 -7.57 10.97 -21.31
N PHE A 117 -7.24 9.68 -21.37
CA PHE A 117 -6.75 9.02 -22.58
C PHE A 117 -7.89 8.45 -23.45
N PHE A 118 -9.13 8.42 -22.95
CA PHE A 118 -10.22 7.82 -23.71
C PHE A 118 -10.63 8.67 -24.90
N THR A 119 -10.79 7.99 -26.04
CA THR A 119 -11.50 8.54 -27.19
C THR A 119 -13.00 8.64 -26.89
N SER A 120 -13.73 9.45 -27.66
CA SER A 120 -15.19 9.65 -27.48
C SER A 120 -15.99 8.35 -27.41
N GLU A 121 -15.55 7.32 -28.14
CA GLU A 121 -16.19 6.00 -28.17
C GLU A 121 -15.92 5.19 -26.88
N GLN A 122 -14.67 5.14 -26.44
CA GLN A 122 -14.28 4.46 -25.20
C GLN A 122 -14.91 5.09 -23.96
N ALA A 123 -15.06 6.42 -23.96
CA ALA A 123 -15.73 7.13 -22.87
C ALA A 123 -17.21 6.74 -22.70
N SER A 124 -17.88 6.34 -23.80
CA SER A 124 -19.28 5.91 -23.79
C SER A 124 -19.47 4.46 -23.33
N ALA A 125 -18.45 3.62 -23.52
CA ALA A 125 -18.45 2.22 -23.08
C ALA A 125 -18.24 2.07 -21.57
N VAL A 126 -17.62 3.06 -20.91
CA VAL A 126 -17.38 3.02 -19.46
C VAL A 126 -18.61 3.47 -18.70
N GLN A 127 -19.27 2.53 -18.01
CA GLN A 127 -20.38 2.82 -17.12
C GLN A 127 -19.87 3.34 -15.78
N TYR A 128 -20.06 4.63 -15.54
CA TYR A 128 -19.76 5.25 -14.26
C TYR A 128 -20.97 5.19 -13.32
N GLY A 129 -20.74 4.79 -12.07
CA GLY A 129 -21.78 4.77 -11.06
C GLY A 129 -22.22 6.18 -10.60
N PRO A 130 -23.29 6.27 -9.79
CA PRO A 130 -23.82 7.54 -9.30
C PRO A 130 -22.86 8.30 -8.35
N ARG A 131 -21.86 7.62 -7.79
CA ARG A 131 -20.83 8.17 -6.88
C ARG A 131 -19.46 8.30 -7.55
N ARG A 132 -19.46 8.66 -8.83
CA ARG A 132 -18.26 8.87 -9.64
C ARG A 132 -17.31 9.91 -9.03
N MET A 133 -16.00 9.66 -9.08
CA MET A 133 -14.98 10.62 -8.67
C MET A 133 -14.91 11.83 -9.62
N LYS A 134 -14.78 13.04 -9.04
CA LYS A 134 -14.61 14.27 -9.81
C LYS A 134 -13.16 14.39 -10.26
N LEU A 135 -12.92 15.06 -11.39
CA LEU A 135 -11.57 15.26 -11.91
C LEU A 135 -10.64 15.97 -10.90
N ARG A 136 -11.18 16.89 -10.09
CA ARG A 136 -10.42 17.53 -9.01
C ARG A 136 -9.88 16.55 -7.97
N ASP A 137 -10.62 15.49 -7.67
CA ASP A 137 -10.20 14.46 -6.72
C ASP A 137 -9.11 13.58 -7.33
N LEU A 138 -9.22 13.27 -8.62
CA LEU A 138 -8.20 12.52 -9.36
C LEU A 138 -6.88 13.30 -9.45
N MET A 139 -6.94 14.58 -9.82
CA MET A 139 -5.73 15.42 -9.92
C MET A 139 -5.10 15.72 -8.55
N ALA A 140 -5.91 15.85 -7.49
CA ALA A 140 -5.38 15.92 -6.14
C ALA A 140 -4.69 14.60 -5.72
N ALA A 141 -5.28 13.46 -6.08
CA ALA A 141 -4.68 12.15 -5.82
C ALA A 141 -3.35 11.97 -6.56
N THR A 142 -3.27 12.37 -7.84
CA THR A 142 -2.03 12.27 -8.64
C THR A 142 -0.90 13.11 -8.05
N LEU A 143 -1.23 14.29 -7.55
CA LEU A 143 -0.26 15.15 -6.90
C LEU A 143 0.31 14.49 -5.63
N ARG A 144 -0.53 13.85 -4.81
CA ARG A 144 -0.09 13.14 -3.60
C ARG A 144 0.83 11.97 -3.93
N PHE A 145 0.53 11.20 -4.97
CA PHE A 145 1.42 10.13 -5.42
C PHE A 145 2.79 10.68 -5.84
N LEU A 146 2.82 11.73 -6.65
CA LEU A 146 4.07 12.41 -7.04
C LEU A 146 4.85 12.97 -5.84
N GLN A 147 4.16 13.54 -4.85
CA GLN A 147 4.81 14.05 -3.64
C GLN A 147 5.41 12.91 -2.79
N SER A 148 4.80 11.72 -2.83
CA SER A 148 5.30 10.55 -2.09
C SER A 148 6.55 9.91 -2.73
N ASP A 149 6.54 9.72 -4.06
CA ASP A 149 7.67 9.15 -4.80
C ASP A 149 7.70 9.71 -6.24
N CYS A 150 8.26 10.90 -6.38
CA CYS A 150 8.31 11.61 -7.65
C CYS A 150 9.06 10.82 -8.73
N ALA A 151 10.21 10.23 -8.38
CA ALA A 151 11.07 9.54 -9.33
C ALA A 151 10.35 8.36 -9.99
N LYS A 152 9.57 7.61 -9.20
CA LYS A 152 8.88 6.42 -9.69
C LYS A 152 7.64 6.76 -10.51
N PHE A 153 6.72 7.56 -9.98
CA PHE A 153 5.47 7.87 -10.66
C PHE A 153 5.67 8.73 -11.91
N ARG A 154 6.75 9.53 -11.96
CA ARG A 154 7.16 10.25 -13.16
C ARG A 154 7.43 9.31 -14.33
N MET A 155 8.12 8.19 -14.08
CA MET A 155 8.50 7.22 -15.12
C MET A 155 7.37 6.24 -15.48
N LEU A 156 6.44 6.00 -14.53
CA LEU A 156 5.34 5.07 -14.71
C LEU A 156 4.19 5.64 -15.56
N TRP A 157 3.94 6.95 -15.50
CA TRP A 157 2.77 7.57 -16.12
C TRP A 157 3.13 8.46 -17.30
N ASP A 158 2.30 8.45 -18.34
CA ASP A 158 2.36 9.46 -19.39
C ASP A 158 1.62 10.73 -18.96
N TRP A 159 2.33 11.85 -18.97
CA TRP A 159 1.84 13.17 -18.54
C TRP A 159 1.28 14.00 -19.68
N SER A 160 1.32 13.50 -20.92
CA SER A 160 0.87 14.23 -22.10
C SER A 160 -0.58 14.75 -22.00
N PRO A 161 -1.58 13.99 -21.49
CA PRO A 161 -2.96 14.48 -21.42
C PRO A 161 -3.19 15.46 -20.26
N CYS A 162 -2.29 15.50 -19.28
CA CYS A 162 -2.40 16.44 -18.17
C CYS A 162 -2.20 17.88 -18.65
N VAL A 163 -1.45 18.11 -19.73
CA VAL A 163 -1.20 19.47 -20.26
C VAL A 163 -2.49 20.15 -20.68
N SER A 164 -3.45 19.42 -21.27
CA SER A 164 -4.75 19.99 -21.67
C SER A 164 -5.59 20.46 -20.48
N GLN A 165 -5.32 19.93 -19.27
CA GLN A 165 -6.06 20.29 -18.06
C GLN A 165 -5.66 21.65 -17.47
N LEU A 166 -4.56 22.25 -17.94
CA LEU A 166 -4.17 23.62 -17.57
C LEU A 166 -5.14 24.67 -18.11
N LEU A 167 -5.92 24.34 -19.14
CA LEU A 167 -6.89 25.24 -19.77
C LEU A 167 -8.30 25.14 -19.18
N THR A 168 -8.51 24.23 -18.22
CA THR A 168 -9.82 24.00 -17.59
C THR A 168 -10.22 25.16 -16.68
N SER A 169 -11.52 25.44 -16.52
CA SER A 169 -12.00 26.53 -15.65
C SER A 169 -11.88 26.25 -14.14
N ASP A 170 -11.79 24.99 -13.72
CA ASP A 170 -11.67 24.64 -12.30
C ASP A 170 -10.25 24.93 -11.77
N VAL A 171 -10.17 25.88 -10.84
CA VAL A 171 -8.95 26.29 -10.13
C VAL A 171 -8.21 25.11 -9.51
N MET A 172 -8.92 24.17 -8.89
CA MET A 172 -8.29 23.04 -8.20
C MET A 172 -7.67 22.05 -9.18
N VAL A 173 -8.30 21.85 -10.34
CA VAL A 173 -7.76 21.00 -11.41
C VAL A 173 -6.52 21.65 -12.01
N ARG A 174 -6.60 22.94 -12.37
CA ARG A 174 -5.44 23.69 -12.91
C ARG A 174 -4.28 23.71 -11.94
N GLY A 175 -4.51 24.05 -10.67
CA GLY A 175 -3.47 24.13 -9.65
C GLY A 175 -2.80 22.80 -9.38
N SER A 176 -3.59 21.72 -9.21
CA SER A 176 -3.02 20.38 -9.01
C SER A 176 -2.22 19.91 -10.23
N THR A 177 -2.72 20.16 -11.44
CA THR A 177 -2.03 19.84 -12.69
C THR A 177 -0.72 20.62 -12.83
N ALA A 178 -0.74 21.93 -12.57
CA ALA A 178 0.44 22.78 -12.66
C ALA A 178 1.52 22.35 -11.65
N GLN A 179 1.12 21.98 -10.43
CA GLN A 179 2.04 21.42 -9.44
C GLN A 179 2.61 20.05 -9.87
N CYS A 180 1.79 19.17 -10.46
CA CYS A 180 2.28 17.89 -10.99
C CYS A 180 3.33 18.12 -12.08
N LEU A 181 3.05 18.99 -13.06
CA LEU A 181 3.98 19.29 -14.15
C LEU A 181 5.26 19.98 -13.66
N ALA A 182 5.17 20.84 -12.64
CA ALA A 182 6.34 21.43 -12.02
C ALA A 182 7.28 20.38 -11.41
N LEU A 183 6.71 19.36 -10.73
CA LEU A 183 7.47 18.25 -10.17
C LEU A 183 8.07 17.36 -11.25
N VAL A 184 7.30 17.02 -12.29
CA VAL A 184 7.73 16.18 -13.42
C VAL A 184 8.82 16.84 -14.26
N CYS A 185 8.79 18.17 -14.38
CA CYS A 185 9.79 18.93 -15.14
C CYS A 185 11.01 19.35 -14.30
N HIS A 186 11.09 18.96 -13.02
CA HIS A 186 12.14 19.40 -12.09
C HIS A 186 12.33 20.92 -12.06
N MET A 187 11.23 21.67 -12.03
CA MET A 187 11.29 23.13 -11.91
C MET A 187 11.88 23.52 -10.56
N THR A 188 12.75 24.53 -10.54
CA THR A 188 13.20 25.15 -9.28
C THR A 188 12.04 25.90 -8.62
N ASP A 189 12.13 26.19 -7.32
CA ASP A 189 11.07 26.91 -6.60
C ASP A 189 10.72 28.25 -7.25
N ASN A 190 11.72 28.97 -7.77
CA ASN A 190 11.50 30.21 -8.50
C ASN A 190 10.74 29.97 -9.83
N GLN A 191 11.16 28.97 -10.62
CA GLN A 191 10.46 28.62 -11.87
C GLN A 191 9.03 28.15 -11.60
N LYS A 192 8.82 27.35 -10.55
CA LYS A 192 7.51 26.88 -10.09
C LYS A 192 6.62 28.06 -9.71
N ALA A 193 7.13 29.02 -8.93
CA ALA A 193 6.37 30.21 -8.53
C ALA A 193 5.97 31.06 -9.75
N ILE A 194 6.89 31.28 -10.69
CA ILE A 194 6.62 32.00 -11.94
C ILE A 194 5.58 31.24 -12.77
N PHE A 195 5.69 29.91 -12.86
CA PHE A 195 4.76 29.08 -13.60
C PHE A 195 3.35 29.10 -13.00
N LEU A 196 3.23 28.93 -11.68
CA LEU A 196 1.95 28.97 -10.98
C LEU A 196 1.26 30.34 -11.14
N ARG A 197 2.01 31.45 -11.04
CA ARG A 197 1.47 32.82 -11.28
C ARG A 197 1.03 33.07 -12.71
N LYS A 198 1.52 32.30 -13.69
CA LYS A 198 1.06 32.37 -15.08
C LYS A 198 -0.22 31.58 -15.32
N VAL A 199 -0.43 30.50 -14.55
CA VAL A 199 -1.59 29.60 -14.71
C VAL A 199 -2.77 30.03 -13.80
N LEU A 200 -2.46 30.60 -12.64
CA LEU A 200 -3.41 30.97 -11.59
C LEU A 200 -3.22 32.44 -11.18
N SER A 201 -4.32 33.08 -10.81
CA SER A 201 -4.33 34.40 -10.18
C SER A 201 -3.83 34.32 -8.73
N ASN A 202 -3.35 35.41 -8.14
CA ASN A 202 -2.84 35.40 -6.76
C ASN A 202 -3.91 34.91 -5.75
N ASP A 203 -5.17 35.33 -5.91
CA ASP A 203 -6.28 34.89 -5.04
C ASP A 203 -6.59 33.39 -5.21
N GLU A 204 -6.45 32.88 -6.43
CA GLU A 204 -6.63 31.46 -6.74
C GLU A 204 -5.52 30.59 -6.14
N ILE A 205 -4.28 31.11 -6.10
CA ILE A 205 -3.13 30.44 -5.45
C ILE A 205 -3.39 30.30 -3.95
N LEU A 206 -3.81 31.38 -3.29
CA LEU A 206 -4.11 31.36 -1.85
C LEU A 206 -5.21 30.34 -1.53
N SER A 207 -6.34 30.40 -2.26
CA SER A 207 -7.46 29.47 -2.06
C SER A 207 -7.06 28.00 -2.29
N PHE A 208 -6.18 27.76 -3.26
CA PHE A 208 -5.66 26.43 -3.57
C PHE A 208 -4.77 25.89 -2.44
N GLU A 209 -3.84 26.71 -1.93
CA GLU A 209 -2.93 26.34 -0.84
C GLU A 209 -3.69 26.08 0.46
N GLU A 210 -4.65 26.93 0.81
CA GLU A 210 -5.52 26.74 1.98
C GLU A 210 -6.28 25.42 1.92
N SER A 211 -6.81 25.06 0.74
CA SER A 211 -7.54 23.81 0.55
C SER A 211 -6.66 22.59 0.75
N GLN A 212 -5.39 22.63 0.30
CA GLN A 212 -4.44 21.55 0.54
C GLN A 212 -4.08 21.42 2.02
N GLN A 213 -3.84 22.55 2.68
CA GLN A 213 -3.49 22.59 4.10
C GLN A 213 -4.61 22.01 4.96
N MET A 214 -5.86 22.40 4.70
CA MET A 214 -7.02 21.89 5.45
C MET A 214 -7.17 20.36 5.31
N GLU A 215 -6.85 19.80 4.15
CA GLU A 215 -6.93 18.35 3.95
C GLU A 215 -5.79 17.61 4.66
N ALA A 216 -4.59 18.20 4.71
CA ALA A 216 -3.48 17.68 5.50
C ALA A 216 -3.77 17.72 7.00
N GLU A 217 -4.34 18.82 7.52
CA GLU A 217 -4.73 18.95 8.92
C GLU A 217 -5.81 17.95 9.32
N LYS A 218 -6.83 17.75 8.47
CA LYS A 218 -7.85 16.71 8.70
C LYS A 218 -7.23 15.32 8.78
N ALA A 219 -6.26 15.01 7.93
CA ALA A 219 -5.53 13.74 8.01
C ALA A 219 -4.77 13.62 9.33
N LEU A 220 -4.05 14.67 9.75
CA LEU A 220 -3.29 14.69 11.01
C LEU A 220 -4.18 14.53 12.25
N VAL A 221 -5.29 15.26 12.35
CA VAL A 221 -6.23 15.16 13.49
C VAL A 221 -6.79 13.74 13.66
N LEU A 222 -6.93 13.00 12.55
CA LEU A 222 -7.41 11.63 12.55
C LEU A 222 -6.32 10.59 12.88
N THR A 223 -5.04 10.96 12.96
CA THR A 223 -3.94 10.03 13.32
C THR A 223 -3.83 9.72 14.82
N ASN A 224 -4.71 10.27 15.66
CA ASN A 224 -4.66 10.06 17.11
C ASN A 224 -4.76 8.57 17.50
N HIS A 225 -3.66 8.08 18.05
CA HIS A 225 -3.31 6.70 18.37
C HIS A 225 -4.13 6.17 19.57
N LYS A 226 -5.00 5.18 19.34
CA LYS A 226 -5.33 4.21 20.38
C LYS A 226 -4.75 2.86 19.94
N SER A 227 -3.92 2.27 20.79
CA SER A 227 -3.15 1.07 20.53
C SER A 227 -4.06 -0.14 20.23
N VAL A 228 -3.63 -0.96 19.28
CA VAL A 228 -4.23 -2.26 19.00
C VAL A 228 -3.63 -3.27 19.99
N MET A 229 -4.48 -3.80 20.86
CA MET A 229 -4.10 -4.82 21.85
C MET A 229 -4.20 -6.20 21.20
N TRP A 230 -3.14 -7.01 21.34
CA TRP A 230 -3.11 -8.40 20.90
C TRP A 230 -3.18 -9.28 22.15
N HIS A 231 -4.03 -10.30 22.16
CA HIS A 231 -4.09 -11.32 23.21
C HIS A 231 -4.03 -12.72 22.59
N GLN A 232 -3.30 -13.63 23.25
CA GLN A 232 -3.29 -15.06 22.96
C GLN A 232 -4.22 -15.73 23.98
N GLU A 233 -5.52 -15.84 23.69
CA GLU A 233 -6.42 -16.64 24.52
C GLU A 233 -6.49 -18.10 24.07
N ALA A 234 -6.54 -18.98 25.07
CA ALA A 234 -6.79 -20.40 24.88
C ALA A 234 -8.12 -20.61 24.15
N ALA A 235 -8.11 -21.55 23.20
CA ALA A 235 -9.22 -21.91 22.35
C ALA A 235 -10.57 -22.03 23.10
N HIS A 236 -11.65 -21.69 22.38
CA HIS A 236 -13.05 -22.15 22.54
C HIS A 236 -14.17 -21.14 22.81
N ARG A 237 -13.97 -19.82 22.69
CA ARG A 237 -15.09 -18.89 22.51
C ARG A 237 -14.81 -17.86 21.42
N PHE A 238 -15.34 -18.10 20.22
CA PHE A 238 -15.37 -17.10 19.16
C PHE A 238 -16.33 -15.99 19.58
N THR A 239 -15.79 -14.94 20.20
CA THR A 239 -16.57 -13.76 20.55
C THR A 239 -16.47 -12.74 19.42
N MET A 240 -17.62 -12.12 19.13
CA MET A 240 -17.80 -11.02 18.17
C MET A 240 -16.53 -10.21 17.91
N GLY A 241 -15.96 -10.40 16.71
CA GLY A 241 -15.01 -9.48 16.11
C GLY A 241 -13.52 -9.83 16.11
N GLN A 242 -13.17 -11.05 16.47
CA GLN A 242 -11.86 -11.61 16.11
C GLN A 242 -11.83 -11.90 14.59
N VAL A 243 -10.81 -11.40 13.88
CA VAL A 243 -10.51 -11.78 12.49
C VAL A 243 -9.45 -12.87 12.53
N VAL A 244 -9.72 -14.01 11.89
CA VAL A 244 -8.79 -15.14 11.85
C VAL A 244 -7.94 -15.01 10.58
N SER A 245 -6.71 -15.54 10.59
CA SER A 245 -5.83 -15.54 9.40
C SER A 245 -6.47 -16.17 8.14
N GLU A 246 -7.51 -16.98 8.30
CA GLU A 246 -8.27 -17.61 7.21
C GLU A 246 -9.31 -16.69 6.57
N ASP A 247 -9.67 -15.60 7.24
CA ASP A 247 -10.63 -14.63 6.72
C ASP A 247 -9.96 -13.61 5.79
N LEU A 248 -8.62 -13.50 5.82
CA LEU A 248 -7.82 -12.54 5.06
C LEU A 248 -7.65 -12.92 3.57
N SER A 249 -7.35 -11.93 2.73
CA SER A 249 -7.01 -12.12 1.31
C SER A 249 -5.76 -12.98 1.13
N LYS A 250 -5.65 -13.65 -0.03
CA LYS A 250 -4.53 -14.57 -0.31
C LYS A 250 -3.18 -13.85 -0.43
N SER A 251 -3.22 -12.55 -0.66
CA SER A 251 -2.08 -11.64 -0.84
C SER A 251 -1.54 -11.05 0.46
N VAL A 252 -2.13 -11.38 1.62
CA VAL A 252 -1.65 -10.94 2.93
C VAL A 252 -1.51 -12.11 3.90
N VAL A 253 -0.69 -11.92 4.93
CA VAL A 253 -0.50 -12.89 6.01
C VAL A 253 -0.52 -12.17 7.34
N ALA A 254 -1.26 -12.74 8.29
CA ALA A 254 -1.23 -12.34 9.69
C ALA A 254 -0.06 -13.01 10.40
N VAL A 255 0.74 -12.21 11.11
CA VAL A 255 1.84 -12.68 11.96
C VAL A 255 1.75 -11.99 13.33
N CYS A 256 1.30 -12.71 14.35
CA CYS A 256 1.19 -12.24 15.74
C CYS A 256 0.55 -10.84 15.89
N GLY A 257 -0.55 -10.59 15.17
CA GLY A 257 -1.28 -9.32 15.22
C GLY A 257 -0.85 -8.25 14.22
N VAL A 258 0.13 -8.53 13.36
CA VAL A 258 0.58 -7.64 12.28
C VAL A 258 0.21 -8.27 10.94
N VAL A 259 -0.44 -7.50 10.05
CA VAL A 259 -0.75 -7.95 8.69
C VAL A 259 0.38 -7.52 7.77
N LEU A 260 0.96 -8.47 7.06
CA LEU A 260 2.08 -8.25 6.14
C LEU A 260 1.69 -8.63 4.71
N PRO A 261 2.26 -7.98 3.68
CA PRO A 261 2.07 -8.38 2.31
C PRO A 261 2.73 -9.73 2.05
N ARG A 262 2.07 -10.54 1.23
CA ARG A 262 2.57 -11.83 0.75
C ARG A 262 2.90 -11.72 -0.74
N THR A 263 4.07 -12.23 -1.11
CA THR A 263 4.56 -12.14 -2.50
C THR A 263 4.06 -13.30 -3.36
N VAL A 264 3.83 -14.47 -2.75
CA VAL A 264 3.37 -15.70 -3.43
C VAL A 264 2.15 -16.27 -2.70
N PRO A 265 1.08 -16.68 -3.41
CA PRO A 265 -0.07 -17.32 -2.77
C PRO A 265 0.34 -18.61 -2.06
N ARG A 266 -0.22 -18.83 -0.86
CA ARG A 266 0.06 -19.90 0.11
C ARG A 266 0.52 -21.22 -0.54
N GLN A 267 1.82 -21.43 -0.63
CA GLN A 267 2.41 -22.76 -0.80
C GLN A 267 2.66 -23.37 0.59
N ALA A 268 2.72 -24.71 0.63
CA ALA A 268 2.58 -25.57 1.82
C ALA A 268 3.38 -25.15 3.08
N GLU A 269 2.91 -25.66 4.22
CA GLU A 269 3.15 -25.20 5.59
C GLU A 269 4.59 -24.81 5.93
N PRO A 270 4.79 -23.68 6.66
CA PRO A 270 6.11 -23.35 7.18
C PRO A 270 6.55 -24.41 8.20
N THR A 271 7.85 -24.67 8.19
CA THR A 271 8.60 -25.53 9.11
C THR A 271 8.15 -25.41 10.57
N SER A 272 8.13 -26.55 11.29
CA SER A 272 7.62 -26.75 12.65
C SER A 272 8.28 -25.86 13.72
N LEU A 273 7.93 -24.59 13.77
CA LEU A 273 8.34 -23.69 14.83
C LEU A 273 7.27 -23.71 15.92
N VAL A 274 7.64 -24.15 17.12
CA VAL A 274 6.73 -24.17 18.26
C VAL A 274 6.57 -22.74 18.77
N LEU A 275 5.38 -22.18 18.58
CA LEU A 275 5.04 -20.82 19.01
C LEU A 275 4.80 -20.81 20.53
N VAL A 276 5.81 -20.35 21.28
CA VAL A 276 5.71 -20.03 22.71
C VAL A 276 5.60 -18.51 22.88
N GLU A 277 5.01 -18.02 23.97
CA GLU A 277 4.72 -16.59 24.20
C GLU A 277 5.93 -15.64 23.95
N SER A 278 7.12 -16.04 24.41
CA SER A 278 8.36 -15.28 24.16
C SER A 278 8.72 -15.22 22.66
N THR A 279 8.47 -16.30 21.93
CA THR A 279 8.68 -16.39 20.48
C THR A 279 7.65 -15.54 19.74
N CYS A 280 6.37 -15.57 20.14
CA CYS A 280 5.31 -14.72 19.58
C CYS A 280 5.66 -13.23 19.73
N GLN A 281 6.15 -12.81 20.91
CA GLN A 281 6.54 -11.42 21.13
C GLN A 281 7.72 -10.99 20.26
N ASN A 282 8.73 -11.87 20.09
CA ASN A 282 9.86 -11.61 19.22
C ASN A 282 9.43 -11.58 17.74
N LEU A 283 8.54 -12.48 17.33
CA LEU A 283 7.99 -12.54 15.98
C LEU A 283 7.13 -11.30 15.68
N ARG A 284 6.34 -10.83 16.63
CA ARG A 284 5.59 -9.57 16.53
C ARG A 284 6.52 -8.37 16.34
N ARG A 285 7.60 -8.28 17.11
CA ARG A 285 8.62 -7.22 16.95
C ARG A 285 9.27 -7.28 15.57
N LEU A 286 9.63 -8.48 15.10
CA LEU A 286 10.15 -8.66 13.76
C LEU A 286 9.11 -8.29 12.68
N ALA A 287 7.84 -8.64 12.87
CA ALA A 287 6.77 -8.32 11.92
C ALA A 287 6.55 -6.81 11.82
N LEU A 288 6.53 -6.08 12.94
CA LEU A 288 6.49 -4.62 12.94
C LEU A 288 7.71 -4.00 12.24
N ALA A 289 8.88 -4.60 12.43
CA ALA A 289 10.11 -4.18 11.79
C ALA A 289 10.03 -4.36 10.26
N VAL A 290 9.52 -5.50 9.79
CA VAL A 290 9.28 -5.78 8.37
C VAL A 290 8.23 -4.83 7.78
N ALA A 291 7.11 -4.59 8.47
CA ALA A 291 6.06 -3.64 8.06
C ALA A 291 6.58 -2.20 7.93
N SER A 292 7.65 -1.85 8.66
CA SER A 292 8.25 -0.52 8.55
C SER A 292 9.03 -0.29 7.25
N HIS A 293 9.29 -1.34 6.47
CA HIS A 293 10.11 -1.32 5.26
C HIS A 293 11.53 -0.72 5.46
N LYS A 294 12.10 -0.88 6.66
CA LYS A 294 13.45 -0.39 7.02
C LYS A 294 14.40 -1.55 7.34
N SER A 295 15.70 -1.30 7.19
CA SER A 295 16.75 -2.22 7.61
C SER A 295 16.77 -2.34 9.14
N VAL A 296 16.79 -3.57 9.66
CA VAL A 296 16.69 -3.85 11.10
C VAL A 296 17.80 -4.80 11.53
N LEU A 297 18.38 -4.53 12.70
CA LEU A 297 19.36 -5.39 13.36
C LEU A 297 18.69 -6.24 14.46
N LEU A 298 18.97 -7.54 14.47
CA LEU A 298 18.48 -8.47 15.49
C LEU A 298 19.59 -8.82 16.47
N GLU A 299 19.45 -8.37 17.71
CA GLU A 299 20.40 -8.63 18.79
C GLU A 299 19.84 -9.65 19.79
N GLY A 300 20.73 -10.42 20.43
CA GLY A 300 20.37 -11.30 21.54
C GLY A 300 21.48 -12.30 21.87
N PRO A 301 21.28 -13.18 22.86
CA PRO A 301 22.26 -14.20 23.23
C PRO A 301 22.54 -15.20 22.09
N ILE A 302 23.68 -15.87 22.16
CA ILE A 302 24.06 -16.91 21.19
C ILE A 302 23.09 -18.10 21.33
N GLY A 303 22.69 -18.70 20.22
CA GLY A 303 21.82 -19.88 20.22
C GLY A 303 20.32 -19.61 20.40
N CYS A 304 19.87 -18.35 20.51
CA CYS A 304 18.44 -18.03 20.69
C CYS A 304 17.57 -18.13 19.41
N GLY A 305 18.08 -18.76 18.35
CA GLY A 305 17.31 -18.99 17.12
C GLY A 305 17.02 -17.76 16.25
N LYS A 306 17.83 -16.69 16.32
CA LYS A 306 17.65 -15.46 15.48
C LYS A 306 17.46 -15.78 13.99
N THR A 307 18.36 -16.59 13.43
CA THR A 307 18.32 -17.00 12.02
C THR A 307 17.06 -17.79 11.70
N VAL A 308 16.66 -18.71 12.59
CA VAL A 308 15.44 -19.51 12.44
C VAL A 308 14.19 -18.62 12.42
N LEU A 309 14.15 -17.58 13.25
CA LEU A 309 13.03 -16.64 13.33
C LEU A 309 12.90 -15.80 12.04
N VAL A 310 14.02 -15.40 11.45
CA VAL A 310 14.06 -14.70 10.15
C VAL A 310 13.62 -15.63 9.02
N GLU A 311 14.12 -16.87 8.99
CA GLU A 311 13.73 -17.88 7.99
C GLU A 311 12.23 -18.19 8.07
N PHE A 312 11.70 -18.30 9.29
CA PHE A 312 10.28 -18.51 9.52
C PHE A 312 9.43 -17.34 9.02
N MET A 313 9.84 -16.09 9.30
CA MET A 313 9.14 -14.90 8.79
C MET A 313 9.16 -14.82 7.26
N ALA A 314 10.28 -15.18 6.65
CA ALA A 314 10.41 -15.19 5.20
C ALA A 314 9.55 -16.29 4.57
N ALA A 315 9.47 -17.47 5.20
CA ALA A 315 8.56 -18.53 4.77
C ALA A 315 7.08 -18.10 4.86
N LEU A 316 6.69 -17.42 5.94
CA LEU A 316 5.32 -16.91 6.12
C LEU A 316 4.94 -15.89 5.05
N THR A 317 5.84 -14.96 4.73
CA THR A 317 5.64 -13.92 3.71
C THR A 317 5.77 -14.43 2.26
N GLY A 318 6.12 -15.71 2.08
CA GLY A 318 6.19 -16.37 0.78
C GLY A 318 7.53 -16.19 0.05
N HIS A 319 8.57 -15.73 0.75
CA HIS A 319 9.94 -15.63 0.25
C HIS A 319 10.69 -16.96 0.51
N THR A 320 10.16 -18.08 0.02
CA THR A 320 10.75 -19.42 0.28
C THR A 320 11.81 -19.84 -0.73
N LYS A 321 11.92 -19.14 -1.87
CA LYS A 321 12.91 -19.46 -2.89
C LYS A 321 14.25 -18.85 -2.53
N ALA A 322 15.34 -19.56 -2.85
CA ALA A 322 16.71 -19.08 -2.64
C ALA A 322 17.01 -17.77 -3.39
N ALA A 323 16.26 -17.45 -4.44
CA ALA A 323 16.35 -16.19 -5.17
C ALA A 323 15.78 -14.98 -4.40
N ASP A 324 14.91 -15.21 -3.40
CA ASP A 324 14.20 -14.14 -2.68
C ASP A 324 14.89 -13.77 -1.36
N ILE A 325 15.71 -14.67 -0.79
CA ILE A 325 16.49 -14.42 0.43
C ILE A 325 17.98 -14.62 0.15
N LEU A 326 18.72 -13.52 0.08
CA LEU A 326 20.18 -13.55 0.05
C LEU A 326 20.74 -13.61 1.48
N LYS A 327 21.37 -14.73 1.85
CA LYS A 327 22.10 -14.88 3.12
C LYS A 327 23.59 -14.72 2.88
N VAL A 328 24.16 -13.65 3.44
CA VAL A 328 25.62 -13.43 3.41
C VAL A 328 26.15 -13.64 4.83
N GLN A 329 27.06 -14.61 4.97
CA GLN A 329 27.82 -14.80 6.21
C GLN A 329 29.10 -14.00 6.10
N LEU A 330 29.19 -12.92 6.88
CA LEU A 330 30.40 -12.10 6.95
C LEU A 330 31.37 -12.77 7.93
N GLY A 331 32.59 -13.02 7.47
CA GLY A 331 33.69 -13.51 8.30
C GLY A 331 34.95 -12.69 8.06
N ASP A 332 35.97 -12.85 8.90
CA ASP A 332 37.19 -12.04 8.81
C ASP A 332 37.98 -12.26 7.49
N GLN A 333 37.63 -13.30 6.74
CA GLN A 333 38.20 -13.68 5.42
C GLN A 333 37.26 -13.38 4.23
N THR A 334 36.09 -12.78 4.43
CA THR A 334 35.25 -12.36 3.29
C THR A 334 35.90 -11.15 2.61
N ASP A 335 36.68 -11.42 1.57
CA ASP A 335 37.34 -10.45 0.72
C ASP A 335 36.31 -9.42 0.20
N SER A 336 36.59 -8.13 0.40
CA SER A 336 35.72 -7.01 0.02
C SER A 336 35.38 -7.02 -1.47
N LYS A 337 36.24 -7.62 -2.31
CA LYS A 337 35.95 -7.90 -3.72
C LYS A 337 34.82 -8.91 -3.92
N VAL A 338 34.75 -9.97 -3.12
CA VAL A 338 33.70 -11.00 -3.25
C VAL A 338 32.35 -10.42 -2.83
N GLY A 339 32.32 -9.57 -1.80
CA GLY A 339 31.11 -8.84 -1.40
C GLY A 339 30.57 -7.91 -2.50
N GLU A 340 31.44 -7.08 -3.11
CA GLU A 340 31.04 -6.23 -4.24
C GLU A 340 30.63 -7.04 -5.47
N THR A 341 31.38 -8.10 -5.81
CA THR A 341 31.11 -8.95 -6.97
C THR A 341 29.77 -9.69 -6.84
N MET A 342 29.43 -10.11 -5.64
CA MET A 342 28.21 -10.87 -5.36
C MET A 342 26.96 -9.97 -5.29
N VAL A 343 27.13 -8.69 -4.97
CA VAL A 343 26.04 -7.70 -4.85
C VAL A 343 25.83 -6.89 -6.14
N LEU A 344 26.90 -6.59 -6.90
CA LEU A 344 26.85 -5.66 -8.05
C LEU A 344 27.22 -6.31 -9.40
N GLY A 345 27.71 -7.56 -9.40
CA GLY A 345 28.21 -8.25 -10.60
C GLY A 345 29.59 -7.76 -11.03
N ASN A 346 30.33 -8.59 -11.78
CA ASN A 346 31.66 -8.25 -12.30
C ASN A 346 31.75 -8.34 -13.83
N TYR A 347 32.61 -7.51 -14.40
CA TYR A 347 33.06 -7.65 -15.78
C TYR A 347 34.25 -8.63 -15.84
N LYS A 348 34.08 -9.74 -16.56
CA LYS A 348 35.17 -10.68 -16.83
C LYS A 348 35.72 -10.40 -18.23
N VAL A 349 36.89 -9.76 -18.31
CA VAL A 349 37.59 -9.58 -19.59
C VAL A 349 38.28 -10.90 -19.94
N LEU A 350 37.68 -11.66 -20.87
CA LEU A 350 38.32 -12.83 -21.45
C LEU A 350 39.35 -12.37 -22.49
N GLY A 351 40.60 -12.74 -22.27
CA GLY A 351 41.69 -12.42 -23.18
C GLY A 351 41.43 -13.03 -24.56
N LYS A 352 41.33 -12.13 -25.56
CA LYS A 352 41.12 -12.32 -27.01
C LYS A 352 39.63 -12.27 -27.43
N SER A 353 39.35 -11.28 -28.26
CA SER A 353 38.06 -10.83 -28.83
C SER A 353 37.14 -10.03 -27.89
N VAL A 354 36.90 -8.78 -28.30
CA VAL A 354 36.19 -7.70 -27.59
C VAL A 354 34.70 -7.99 -27.53
N ILE A 355 34.28 -8.86 -26.60
CA ILE A 355 32.90 -8.92 -26.11
C ILE A 355 33.00 -9.19 -24.60
N CYS A 356 32.65 -8.20 -23.78
CA CYS A 356 32.55 -8.34 -22.33
C CYS A 356 31.09 -8.67 -21.99
N PRO A 357 30.70 -9.95 -21.82
CA PRO A 357 29.36 -10.29 -21.39
C PRO A 357 29.15 -9.82 -19.94
N TRP A 358 28.06 -9.08 -19.71
CA TRP A 358 27.61 -8.73 -18.37
C TRP A 358 27.02 -9.98 -17.72
N GLN A 359 27.60 -10.43 -16.59
CA GLN A 359 27.06 -11.55 -15.82
C GLN A 359 26.24 -11.02 -14.65
N ASN A 360 24.91 -11.00 -14.83
CA ASN A 360 23.99 -10.95 -13.70
C ASN A 360 23.87 -12.34 -13.08
N HIS A 361 24.10 -12.44 -11.78
CA HIS A 361 23.77 -13.65 -11.03
C HIS A 361 22.25 -13.72 -10.85
N LYS A 362 21.67 -14.85 -11.26
CA LYS A 362 20.25 -15.20 -11.11
C LYS A 362 19.91 -15.58 -9.68
#